data_AF-A0A2V6N7U5-F1
#
_entry.id   AF-A0A2V6N7U5-F1
#
_cell.length_a   1.000
_cell.length_b   1.000
_cell.length_c   1.000
_cell.angle_alpha   90.00
_cell.angle_beta   90.00
_cell.angle_gamma   90.00
#
_symmetry.space_group_name_H-M   'P 1'
#
loop_
_entity.id
_entity.type
_entity.pdbx_description
1 polymer ?
#
loop_
_entity_poly.entity_id
_entity_poly.type
_entity_poly.pdbx_seq_one_letter_code
_entity_poly.pdbx_strand_id
1 'polypeptide(L)'
;MRKKRASSPLSSQRWRMLPSHLCRLILFALLSFIPIASQAADKRSITEKDLFDFVWIGDPQISPDGSRVAFVRVSVNEKKIGYDTAIWTVSTADKEPPHR
;
A
#
# COMPACT_ATOMS: atom_id res chain seq x y z
N MET A 1 6.46 -72.72 -29.72
CA MET A 1 6.34 -73.85 -28.78
C MET A 1 6.63 -73.37 -27.36
N ARG A 2 5.53 -73.16 -26.61
CA ARG A 2 5.30 -73.16 -25.15
C ARG A 2 6.52 -73.35 -24.21
N LYS A 3 6.66 -72.43 -23.24
CA LYS A 3 6.93 -72.63 -21.78
C LYS A 3 7.44 -71.30 -21.18
N LYS A 4 7.08 -70.82 -19.99
CA LYS A 4 6.14 -71.23 -18.94
C LYS A 4 5.65 -69.96 -18.21
N ARG A 5 4.42 -70.06 -17.72
CA ARG A 5 3.80 -69.22 -16.69
C ARG A 5 4.73 -69.05 -15.49
N ALA A 6 4.87 -67.81 -15.02
CA ALA A 6 5.17 -67.50 -13.63
C ALA A 6 3.93 -66.84 -13.03
N SER A 7 3.38 -67.49 -12.02
CA SER A 7 2.26 -67.06 -11.19
C SER A 7 2.81 -66.48 -9.90
N SER A 8 2.27 -65.37 -9.41
CA SER A 8 2.19 -65.05 -7.96
C SER A 8 1.34 -63.80 -7.71
N PRO A 9 0.60 -63.74 -6.59
CA PRO A 9 -0.52 -62.83 -6.39
C PRO A 9 -0.07 -61.57 -5.66
N LEU A 10 -0.35 -60.37 -6.19
CA LEU A 10 -0.26 -59.17 -5.37
C LEU A 10 -1.65 -58.81 -4.87
N SER A 11 -1.89 -59.29 -3.64
CA SER A 11 -2.58 -58.62 -2.55
C SER A 11 -3.49 -57.46 -2.94
N SER A 12 -4.78 -57.60 -2.66
CA SER A 12 -5.70 -56.49 -2.49
C SER A 12 -5.14 -55.54 -1.42
N GLN A 13 -4.39 -54.54 -1.87
CA GLN A 13 -3.94 -53.42 -1.07
C GLN A 13 -5.19 -52.62 -0.70
N ARG A 14 -5.80 -53.04 0.40
CA ARG A 14 -6.85 -52.36 1.15
C ARG A 14 -6.38 -50.92 1.34
N TRP A 15 -6.97 -49.99 0.57
CA TRP A 15 -6.72 -48.56 0.72
C TRP A 15 -7.02 -48.17 2.16
N ARG A 16 -5.97 -48.21 2.99
CA ARG A 16 -5.97 -47.61 4.31
C ARG A 16 -6.07 -46.13 4.02
N MET A 17 -7.30 -45.62 4.03
CA MET A 17 -7.57 -44.19 4.08
C MET A 17 -6.63 -43.60 5.13
N LEU A 18 -5.72 -42.74 4.69
CA LEU A 18 -4.87 -42.00 5.61
C LEU A 18 -5.82 -41.22 6.55
N PRO A 19 -5.58 -41.25 7.88
CA PRO A 19 -6.49 -40.63 8.84
C PRO A 19 -6.64 -39.13 8.52
N SER A 20 -7.87 -38.63 8.55
CA SER A 20 -8.27 -37.26 8.14
C SER A 20 -7.48 -36.14 8.84
N HIS A 21 -6.89 -36.43 10.00
CA HIS A 21 -6.02 -35.53 10.75
C HIS A 21 -4.66 -35.28 10.08
N LEU A 22 -4.13 -36.27 9.35
CA LEU A 22 -2.90 -36.09 8.56
C LEU A 22 -3.12 -35.09 7.42
N CYS A 23 -4.29 -35.15 6.77
CA CYS A 23 -4.66 -34.21 5.71
C CYS A 23 -4.82 -32.77 6.24
N ARG A 24 -5.39 -32.62 7.45
CA ARG A 24 -5.53 -31.31 8.13
C ARG A 24 -4.18 -30.71 8.54
N LEU A 25 -3.24 -31.52 9.02
CA LEU A 25 -1.89 -31.04 9.38
C LEU A 25 -1.08 -30.64 8.14
N ILE A 26 -1.21 -31.37 7.04
CA ILE A 26 -0.61 -31.01 5.75
C ILE A 26 -1.21 -29.69 5.22
N LEU A 27 -2.53 -29.51 5.34
CA LEU A 27 -3.20 -28.26 4.95
C LEU A 27 -2.74 -27.06 5.80
N PHE A 28 -2.58 -27.26 7.11
CA PHE A 28 -2.11 -26.21 8.02
C PHE A 28 -0.64 -25.84 7.78
N ALA A 29 0.22 -26.84 7.52
CA ALA A 29 1.61 -26.63 7.13
C ALA A 29 1.72 -25.89 5.78
N LEU A 30 0.87 -26.23 4.80
CA LEU A 30 0.78 -25.54 3.51
C LEU A 30 0.31 -24.09 3.64
N LEU A 31 -0.61 -23.77 4.56
CA LEU A 31 -1.04 -22.39 4.80
C LEU A 31 -0.04 -21.56 5.61
N SER A 32 0.87 -22.18 6.36
CA SER A 32 1.86 -21.46 7.18
C SER A 32 3.03 -20.88 6.39
N PHE A 33 3.14 -21.22 5.11
CA PHE A 33 4.23 -20.79 4.21
C PHE A 33 3.75 -19.76 3.18
N ILE A 34 2.88 -18.82 3.56
CA ILE A 34 2.56 -17.68 2.71
C ILE A 34 3.68 -16.64 2.87
N PRO A 35 4.52 -16.39 1.86
CA PRO A 35 5.47 -15.29 1.92
C PRO A 35 4.68 -13.99 1.94
N ILE A 36 4.83 -13.21 3.01
CA ILE A 36 4.34 -11.83 3.05
C ILE A 36 5.28 -11.04 2.14
N ALA A 37 4.86 -10.83 0.89
CA ALA A 37 5.58 -9.95 -0.03
C ALA A 37 5.61 -8.55 0.60
N SER A 38 6.80 -8.04 0.87
CA SER A 38 6.97 -6.65 1.29
C SER A 38 6.61 -5.76 0.11
N GLN A 39 5.52 -5.02 0.23
CA GLN A 39 5.17 -3.97 -0.74
C GLN A 39 6.13 -2.81 -0.53
N ALA A 40 7.28 -2.86 -1.19
CA ALA A 40 8.12 -1.68 -1.35
C ALA A 40 7.39 -0.73 -2.31
N ALA A 41 6.99 0.44 -1.82
CA ALA A 41 6.43 1.47 -2.68
C ALA A 41 7.50 1.91 -3.68
N ASP A 42 7.20 1.84 -4.98
CA ASP A 42 8.09 2.30 -6.04
C ASP A 42 8.37 3.80 -5.85
N LYS A 43 9.62 4.12 -5.48
CA LYS A 43 10.09 5.50 -5.41
C LYS A 43 10.52 5.94 -6.81
N ARG A 44 9.75 6.83 -7.44
CA ARG A 44 10.16 7.49 -8.68
C ARG A 44 11.23 8.56 -8.42
N SER A 45 12.03 8.88 -9.44
CA SER A 45 12.91 10.04 -9.42
C SER A 45 12.10 11.35 -9.41
N ILE A 46 12.71 12.40 -8.85
CA ILE A 46 12.21 13.77 -8.96
C ILE A 46 12.33 14.23 -10.42
N THR A 47 11.39 15.04 -10.89
CA THR A 47 11.38 15.66 -12.22
C THR A 47 11.06 17.14 -12.10
N GLU A 48 11.27 17.95 -13.15
CA GLU A 48 10.97 19.39 -13.08
C GLU A 48 9.48 19.66 -12.83
N LYS A 49 8.60 18.74 -13.23
CA LYS A 49 7.16 18.85 -13.04
C LYS A 49 6.73 18.85 -11.57
N ASP A 50 7.56 18.30 -10.69
CA ASP A 50 7.26 18.24 -9.26
C ASP A 50 7.25 19.63 -8.62
N LEU A 51 7.88 20.63 -9.27
CA LEU A 51 7.81 22.02 -8.87
C LEU A 51 6.39 22.57 -8.86
N PHE A 52 5.51 22.08 -9.75
CA PHE A 52 4.12 22.54 -9.82
C PHE A 52 3.26 22.01 -8.68
N ASP A 53 3.70 20.94 -8.01
CA ASP A 53 3.02 20.38 -6.84
C ASP A 53 3.45 21.08 -5.54
N PHE A 54 4.46 21.96 -5.60
CA PHE A 54 4.95 22.66 -4.42
C PHE A 54 4.03 23.82 -4.03
N VAL A 55 3.73 23.87 -2.74
CA VAL A 55 3.05 24.97 -2.08
C VAL A 55 3.97 25.49 -0.99
N TRP A 56 4.49 26.71 -1.15
CA TRP A 56 5.29 27.35 -0.11
C TRP A 56 4.40 28.17 0.82
N ILE A 57 4.65 28.04 2.12
CA ILE A 57 3.96 28.77 3.18
C ILE A 57 4.96 29.73 3.83
N GLY A 58 4.58 30.99 3.98
CA GLY A 58 5.40 32.03 4.59
C GLY A 58 4.60 32.89 5.57
N ASP A 59 5.32 33.54 6.49
CA ASP A 59 4.80 34.52 7.44
C ASP A 59 3.46 34.12 8.13
N PRO A 60 3.40 32.97 8.82
CA PRO A 60 2.20 32.61 9.55
C PRO A 60 2.01 33.51 10.78
N GLN A 61 0.83 34.12 10.90
CA GLN A 61 0.40 34.97 12.00
C GLN A 61 -0.85 34.36 12.65
N ILE A 62 -0.81 34.20 13.97
CA ILE A 62 -1.94 33.68 14.75
C ILE A 62 -2.80 34.83 15.29
N SER A 63 -4.13 34.66 15.28
CA SER A 63 -5.03 35.62 15.91
C SER A 63 -4.82 35.68 17.44
N PRO A 64 -5.10 36.81 18.12
CA PRO A 64 -4.86 36.94 19.57
C PRO A 64 -5.63 35.92 20.43
N ASP A 65 -6.82 35.50 19.96
CA ASP A 65 -7.66 34.48 20.59
C ASP A 65 -7.27 33.04 20.19
N GLY A 66 -6.29 32.89 19.29
CA GLY A 66 -5.80 31.60 18.81
C GLY A 66 -6.74 30.85 17.87
N SER A 67 -7.87 31.44 17.47
CA SER A 67 -8.90 30.75 16.67
C SER A 67 -8.56 30.61 15.19
N ARG A 68 -7.65 31.43 14.66
CA ARG A 68 -7.30 31.46 13.24
C ARG A 68 -5.81 31.70 13.01
N VAL A 69 -5.33 31.24 11.86
CA VAL A 69 -4.00 31.58 11.33
C VAL A 69 -4.16 32.21 9.95
N ALA A 70 -3.51 33.34 9.74
CA ALA A 70 -3.29 33.94 8.42
C ALA A 70 -1.87 33.64 7.96
N PHE A 71 -1.66 33.33 6.68
CA PHE A 71 -0.34 33.02 6.14
C PHE A 71 -0.24 33.34 4.65
N VAL A 72 0.97 33.54 4.16
CA VAL A 72 1.24 33.69 2.72
C VAL A 72 1.36 32.31 2.09
N ARG A 73 0.60 32.06 1.02
CA ARG A 73 0.69 30.87 0.18
C ARG A 73 1.24 31.24 -1.19
N VAL A 74 2.30 30.57 -1.61
CA VAL A 74 2.90 30.68 -2.95
C VAL A 74 2.72 29.36 -3.68
N SER A 75 2.23 29.41 -4.91
CA SER A 75 2.09 28.23 -5.79
C SER A 75 2.52 28.56 -7.22
N VAL A 76 2.88 27.53 -7.98
CA VAL A 76 3.24 27.67 -9.40
C VAL A 76 2.11 27.10 -10.26
N ASN A 77 1.81 27.76 -11.37
CA ASN A 77 0.83 27.26 -12.33
C ASN A 77 1.53 26.94 -13.65
N GLU A 78 1.43 25.69 -14.12
CA GLU A 78 2.04 25.22 -15.37
C GLU A 78 1.67 26.08 -16.60
N LYS A 79 0.47 26.70 -16.60
CA LYS A 79 -0.05 27.49 -17.72
C LYS A 79 0.22 29.00 -17.60
N LYS A 80 0.69 29.48 -16.45
CA LYS A 80 0.97 30.92 -16.22
C LYS A 80 2.46 31.12 -15.97
N ILE A 81 3.02 32.18 -16.53
CA ILE A 81 4.42 32.54 -16.27
C ILE A 81 4.47 33.21 -14.89
N GLY A 82 5.00 32.53 -13.87
CA GLY A 82 5.29 33.10 -12.55
C GLY A 82 4.64 32.40 -11.35
N TYR A 83 4.74 33.04 -10.18
CA TYR A 83 4.20 32.57 -8.91
C TYR A 83 2.84 33.21 -8.61
N ASP A 84 1.86 32.40 -8.17
CA ASP A 84 0.62 32.89 -7.57
C ASP A 84 0.80 33.00 -6.06
N THR A 85 0.79 34.23 -5.56
CA THR A 85 1.02 34.57 -4.15
C THR A 85 -0.20 35.27 -3.58
N ALA A 86 -0.73 34.74 -2.48
CA ALA A 86 -1.87 35.34 -1.78
C ALA A 86 -1.81 35.06 -0.27
N ILE A 87 -2.52 35.87 0.51
CA ILE A 87 -2.80 35.58 1.91
C ILE A 87 -3.96 34.60 1.97
N TRP A 88 -3.85 33.60 2.83
CA TRP A 88 -4.87 32.62 3.12
C TRP A 88 -5.12 32.60 4.62
N THR A 89 -6.32 32.18 5.01
CA THR A 89 -6.68 31.98 6.42
C THR A 89 -7.24 30.58 6.66
N VAL A 90 -7.05 30.07 7.87
CA VAL A 90 -7.56 28.77 8.29
C VAL A 90 -7.95 28.80 9.77
N SER A 91 -9.02 28.08 10.13
CA SER A 91 -9.41 27.83 11.53
C SER A 91 -8.37 26.93 12.21
N THR A 92 -8.07 27.17 13.48
CA THR A 92 -7.20 26.27 14.28
C THR A 92 -7.95 25.09 14.88
N ALA A 93 -9.27 25.21 15.03
CA ALA A 93 -10.12 24.20 15.67
C ALA A 93 -10.78 23.27 14.64
N ASP A 94 -11.20 23.82 13.51
CA ASP A 94 -11.95 23.09 12.50
C ASP A 94 -11.01 22.54 11.42
N LYS A 95 -11.37 21.40 10.85
CA LYS A 95 -10.65 20.81 9.69
C LYS A 95 -11.04 21.45 8.36
N GLU A 96 -11.44 22.72 8.39
CA GLU A 96 -11.77 23.45 7.17
C GLU A 96 -10.49 23.70 6.36
N PRO A 97 -10.50 23.47 5.03
CA PRO A 97 -9.37 23.82 4.20
C PRO A 97 -9.11 25.34 4.26
N PRO A 98 -7.85 25.77 4.13
CA PRO A 98 -7.55 27.19 4.03
C PRO A 98 -8.30 27.86 2.88
N HIS A 99 -8.68 29.12 3.03
CA HIS A 99 -9.30 29.93 1.99
C HIS A 99 -8.59 31.29 1.83
N ARG A 100 -8.65 31.85 0.61
CA ARG A 100 -8.11 33.17 0.26
C ARG A 100 -9.09 34.28 0.61
#